data_AF-A0A4S4KDV9-F1
#
_entry.id   AF-A0A4S4KDV9-F1
#
_cell.length_a   1.000
_cell.length_b   1.000
_cell.length_c   1.000
_cell.angle_alpha   90.00
_cell.angle_beta   90.00
_cell.angle_gamma   90.00
#
_symmetry.space_group_name_H-M   'P 1'
#
loop_
_entity.id
_entity.type
_entity.pdbx_description
1 polymer ?
#
loop_
_entity_poly.entity_id
_entity_poly.type
_entity_poly.pdbx_seq_one_letter_code
_entity_poly.pdbx_strand_id
1 'polypeptide(L)'
;MDIKKPGAFWVDYVPLLRHIPTWVPGATARRLGASVKPLVYAMRNEPYAAAKRDFDNGVAEFSVARRMIEDLEVRYSDSPSCYMEQEEVIKDTLGMAYAAGFDTAIVLETLRWMPALPMGNGHRVLVDDEYKGYHIPKESLIIPNIWAMLHDSKDYPFPEDFNPDRFIADGRLNSKVRDPSTIAFGFGRRICPGRAFAKDTLFITVASTLSVFDILPALDGEGESCPLRAEQTSSFISYPESVPCVVKPRSTSAEQLIHTSA
;
A
#
# COMPACT_ATOMS: atom_id res chain seq x y z
N MET A 1 14.50 -5.62 19.61
CA MET A 1 14.53 -4.21 19.98
C MET A 1 14.15 -3.32 18.81
N ASP A 2 12.87 -3.00 18.81
CA ASP A 2 12.15 -2.26 17.78
C ASP A 2 12.20 -0.74 18.00
N ILE A 3 12.66 0.03 17.02
CA ILE A 3 12.65 1.51 17.06
C ILE A 3 11.25 2.12 17.05
N LYS A 4 10.22 1.37 16.62
CA LYS A 4 8.85 1.90 16.46
C LYS A 4 7.93 1.62 17.63
N LYS A 5 8.40 0.92 18.67
CA LYS A 5 7.58 0.69 19.87
C LYS A 5 7.81 1.70 20.96
N PRO A 6 6.76 2.44 21.35
CA PRO A 6 6.81 3.25 22.54
C PRO A 6 7.16 2.35 23.74
N GLY A 7 8.32 2.60 24.37
CA GLY A 7 8.77 1.87 25.55
C GLY A 7 9.68 0.66 25.28
N ALA A 8 10.10 0.44 24.04
CA ALA A 8 11.04 -0.64 23.72
C ALA A 8 12.47 -0.36 24.18
N PHE A 9 12.81 0.90 24.51
CA PHE A 9 14.12 1.29 24.96
C PHE A 9 14.06 2.14 26.22
N TRP A 10 15.07 2.01 27.08
CA TRP A 10 15.22 2.89 28.25
C TRP A 10 15.25 4.38 27.88
N VAL A 11 15.63 4.74 26.66
CA VAL A 11 15.58 6.12 26.16
C VAL A 11 14.17 6.69 26.07
N ASP A 12 13.15 5.83 25.93
CA ASP A 12 11.74 6.22 25.88
C ASP A 12 11.21 6.62 27.26
N TYR A 13 11.79 6.04 28.32
CA TYR A 13 11.44 6.33 29.72
C TYR A 13 12.38 7.33 30.39
N VAL A 14 13.64 7.37 29.95
CA VAL A 14 14.69 8.24 30.50
C VAL A 14 15.34 9.00 29.33
N PRO A 15 14.81 10.18 28.97
CA PRO A 15 15.26 10.95 27.81
C PRO A 15 16.76 11.29 27.80
N LEU A 16 17.41 11.32 28.98
CA LEU A 16 18.85 11.55 29.11
C LEU A 16 19.70 10.51 28.35
N LEU A 17 19.19 9.28 28.22
CA LEU A 17 19.92 8.19 27.57
C LEU A 17 20.08 8.38 26.06
N ARG A 18 19.36 9.34 25.43
CA ARG A 18 19.55 9.71 24.02
C ARG A 18 20.94 10.30 23.75
N HIS A 19 21.62 10.78 24.79
CA HIS A 19 22.94 11.41 24.69
C HIS A 19 24.11 10.45 24.94
N ILE A 20 23.84 9.20 25.31
CA ILE A 20 24.89 8.20 25.54
C ILE A 20 25.58 7.85 24.21
N PRO A 21 26.93 7.85 24.13
CA PRO A 21 27.65 7.47 22.92
C PRO A 21 27.41 6.02 22.48
N THR A 22 27.50 5.75 21.18
CA THR A 22 27.26 4.42 20.59
C THR A 22 28.21 3.33 21.10
N TRP A 23 29.39 3.69 21.61
CA TRP A 23 30.37 2.73 22.15
C TRP A 23 30.01 2.21 23.55
N VAL A 24 29.08 2.84 24.27
CA VAL A 24 28.72 2.45 25.64
C VAL A 24 27.92 1.13 25.64
N PRO A 25 28.22 0.18 26.54
CA PRO A 25 27.44 -1.04 26.70
C PRO A 25 25.97 -0.73 27.00
N GLY A 26 25.03 -1.35 26.27
CA GLY A 26 23.59 -1.08 26.41
C GLY A 26 23.05 0.06 25.53
N ALA A 27 23.88 0.76 24.75
CA ALA A 27 23.46 1.76 23.76
C ALA A 27 22.87 1.15 22.47
N THR A 28 22.16 0.03 22.58
CA THR A 28 21.64 -0.77 21.46
C THR A 28 20.69 0.03 20.57
N ALA A 29 19.85 0.87 21.17
CA ALA A 29 18.95 1.80 20.47
C ALA A 29 19.71 2.75 19.54
N ARG A 30 20.84 3.31 20.02
CA ARG A 30 21.64 4.25 19.22
C ARG A 30 22.42 3.56 18.12
N ARG A 31 22.91 2.33 18.34
CA ARG A 31 23.61 1.55 17.29
C ARG A 31 22.66 1.17 16.17
N LEU A 32 21.45 0.72 16.51
CA LEU A 32 20.39 0.40 15.55
C LEU A 32 19.89 1.65 14.82
N GLY A 33 19.70 2.74 15.56
CA GLY A 33 19.38 4.04 14.97
C GLY A 33 20.46 4.48 13.99
N ALA A 34 21.74 4.30 14.31
CA ALA A 34 22.84 4.66 13.43
C ALA A 34 22.91 3.82 12.13
N SER A 35 22.50 2.55 12.15
CA SER A 35 22.52 1.69 10.96
C SER A 35 21.29 1.87 10.04
N VAL A 36 20.12 2.15 10.60
CA VAL A 36 18.86 2.31 9.84
C VAL A 36 18.67 3.73 9.32
N LYS A 37 19.21 4.73 10.05
CA LYS A 37 19.11 6.15 9.69
C LYS A 37 19.54 6.44 8.24
N PRO A 38 20.66 5.93 7.71
CA PRO A 38 21.05 6.23 6.32
C PRO A 38 20.01 5.78 5.29
N LEU A 39 19.40 4.61 5.48
CA LEU A 39 18.43 4.03 4.53
C LEU A 39 17.09 4.79 4.53
N VAL A 40 16.59 5.13 5.72
CA VAL A 40 15.35 5.94 5.86
C VAL A 40 15.54 7.32 5.26
N TYR A 41 16.72 7.91 5.46
CA TYR A 41 17.04 9.22 4.89
C TYR A 41 17.23 9.12 3.38
N ALA A 42 17.86 8.06 2.84
CA ALA A 42 17.98 7.86 1.39
C ALA A 42 16.61 7.79 0.69
N MET A 43 15.69 7.01 1.26
CA MET A 43 14.33 6.82 0.73
C MET A 43 13.55 8.14 0.55
N ARG A 44 13.73 9.12 1.45
CA ARG A 44 13.06 10.43 1.33
C ARG A 44 13.92 11.47 0.60
N ASN A 45 15.24 11.45 0.81
CA ASN A 45 16.14 12.51 0.36
C ASN A 45 16.49 12.36 -1.12
N GLU A 46 16.67 11.16 -1.63
CA GLU A 46 17.06 10.95 -3.03
C GLU A 46 15.95 11.37 -4.00
N PRO A 47 14.67 10.98 -3.80
CA PRO A 47 13.58 11.45 -4.65
C PRO A 47 13.34 12.96 -4.53
N TYR A 48 13.45 13.51 -3.30
CA TYR A 48 13.35 14.95 -3.09
C TYR A 48 14.47 15.72 -3.82
N ALA A 49 15.71 15.25 -3.73
CA ALA A 49 16.84 15.86 -4.41
C ALA A 49 16.68 15.83 -5.94
N ALA A 50 16.10 14.76 -6.49
CA ALA A 50 15.75 14.70 -7.91
C ALA A 50 14.70 15.76 -8.26
N ALA A 51 13.60 15.83 -7.51
CA ALA A 51 12.55 16.82 -7.73
C ALA A 51 13.06 18.27 -7.58
N LYS A 52 13.97 18.52 -6.64
CA LYS A 52 14.60 19.83 -6.43
C LYS A 52 15.52 20.20 -7.59
N ARG A 53 16.34 19.27 -8.10
CA ARG A 53 17.16 19.50 -9.30
C ARG A 53 16.30 19.88 -10.50
N ASP A 54 15.20 19.18 -10.73
CA ASP A 54 14.29 19.49 -11.84
C ASP A 54 13.63 20.85 -11.66
N PHE A 55 13.31 21.23 -10.42
CA PHE A 55 12.74 22.53 -10.08
C PHE A 55 13.73 23.66 -10.36
N ASP A 56 14.96 23.53 -9.88
CA ASP A 56 16.02 24.53 -10.05
C ASP A 56 16.40 24.70 -11.53
N ASN A 57 16.33 23.63 -12.31
CA ASN A 57 16.55 23.64 -13.76
C ASN A 57 15.36 24.20 -14.57
N GLY A 58 14.24 24.53 -13.91
CA GLY A 58 13.03 25.04 -14.56
C GLY A 58 12.27 24.00 -15.40
N VAL A 59 12.61 22.71 -15.25
CA VAL A 59 12.01 21.59 -16.01
C VAL A 59 11.04 20.75 -15.18
N ALA A 60 10.90 21.03 -13.87
CA ALA A 60 9.98 20.29 -13.01
C ALA A 60 8.54 20.36 -13.51
N GLU A 61 7.94 19.19 -13.71
CA GLU A 61 6.52 19.09 -14.00
C GLU A 61 5.65 19.52 -12.82
N PHE A 62 4.41 19.93 -13.12
CA PHE A 62 3.43 20.26 -12.07
C PHE A 62 3.24 19.05 -11.16
N SER A 63 3.57 19.16 -9.86
CA SER A 63 3.48 18.08 -8.87
C SER A 63 3.35 18.65 -7.45
N VAL A 64 2.92 17.82 -6.50
CA VAL A 64 2.88 18.20 -5.06
C VAL A 64 4.29 18.57 -4.59
N ALA A 65 5.31 17.81 -4.99
CA ALA A 65 6.71 18.11 -4.69
C ALA A 65 7.12 19.49 -5.23
N ARG A 66 6.88 19.77 -6.52
CA ARG A 66 7.15 21.08 -7.13
C ARG A 66 6.47 22.21 -6.36
N ARG A 67 5.18 22.07 -6.03
CA ARG A 67 4.41 23.12 -5.36
C ARG A 67 4.89 23.36 -3.93
N MET A 68 5.26 22.31 -3.21
CA MET A 68 5.84 22.44 -1.87
C MET A 68 7.23 23.07 -1.91
N ILE A 69 8.06 22.75 -2.91
CA ILE A 69 9.36 23.40 -3.14
C ILE A 69 9.16 24.89 -3.50
N GLU A 70 8.19 25.21 -4.35
CA GLU A 70 7.86 26.59 -4.70
C GLU A 70 7.39 27.40 -3.49
N ASP A 71 6.47 26.84 -2.67
CA ASP A 71 6.04 27.45 -1.42
C ASP A 71 7.20 27.60 -0.42
N LEU A 72 8.15 26.66 -0.40
CA LEU A 72 9.35 26.72 0.43
C LEU A 72 10.21 27.94 0.08
N GLU A 73 10.51 28.10 -1.21
CA GLU A 73 11.29 29.23 -1.73
C GLU A 73 10.60 30.56 -1.49
N VAL A 74 9.30 30.66 -1.78
CA VAL A 74 8.55 31.93 -1.68
C VAL A 74 8.39 32.39 -0.23
N ARG A 75 8.18 31.48 0.71
CA ARG A 75 7.78 31.83 2.08
C ARG A 75 8.93 31.87 3.08
N TYR A 76 10.02 31.16 2.79
CA TYR A 76 11.07 30.92 3.77
C TYR A 76 12.48 31.27 3.30
N SER A 77 12.66 31.82 2.08
CA SER A 77 13.97 32.24 1.55
C SER A 77 14.75 33.15 2.50
N ASP A 78 14.05 34.05 3.17
CA ASP A 78 14.67 35.11 3.99
C ASP A 78 15.03 34.62 5.41
N SER A 79 14.65 33.40 5.77
CA SER A 79 14.87 32.82 7.09
C SER A 79 15.54 31.45 6.99
N PRO A 80 16.89 31.39 6.98
CA PRO A 80 17.64 30.16 6.77
C PRO A 80 17.30 29.03 7.75
N SER A 81 17.01 29.36 9.02
CA SER A 81 16.63 28.37 10.02
C SER A 81 15.25 27.78 9.76
N CYS A 82 14.29 28.61 9.34
CA CYS A 82 12.94 28.15 9.03
C CYS A 82 12.90 27.38 7.71
N TYR A 83 13.69 27.80 6.72
CA TYR A 83 13.87 27.10 5.45
C TYR A 83 14.30 25.65 5.69
N MET A 84 15.40 25.41 6.42
CA MET A 84 15.90 24.06 6.67
C MET A 84 14.88 23.18 7.41
N GLU A 85 14.14 23.75 8.36
CA GLU A 85 13.11 23.02 9.09
C GLU A 85 11.96 22.60 8.17
N GLN A 86 11.44 23.54 7.36
CA GLN A 86 10.35 23.25 6.43
C GLN A 86 10.78 22.31 5.30
N GLU A 87 12.01 22.39 4.84
CA GLU A 87 12.56 21.48 3.85
C GLU A 87 12.54 20.02 4.34
N GLU A 88 12.90 19.77 5.61
CA GLU A 88 12.80 18.43 6.21
C GLU A 88 11.36 17.96 6.34
N VAL A 89 10.43 18.84 6.74
CA VAL A 89 8.98 18.51 6.79
C VAL A 89 8.46 18.14 5.41
N ILE A 90 8.88 18.84 4.35
CA ILE A 90 8.50 18.54 2.97
C ILE A 90 9.05 17.18 2.55
N LYS A 91 10.33 16.87 2.81
CA LYS A 91 10.94 15.56 2.53
C LYS A 91 10.17 14.43 3.21
N ASP A 92 9.82 14.59 4.49
CA ASP A 92 9.06 13.59 5.24
C ASP A 92 7.64 13.38 4.68
N THR A 93 6.95 14.48 4.38
CA THR A 93 5.60 14.46 3.83
C THR A 93 5.57 13.76 2.47
N LEU A 94 6.50 14.10 1.57
CA LEU A 94 6.60 13.51 0.23
C LEU A 94 7.02 12.04 0.28
N GLY A 95 7.95 11.68 1.16
CA GLY A 95 8.37 10.28 1.36
C GLY A 95 7.21 9.39 1.80
N MET A 96 6.36 9.88 2.71
CA MET A 96 5.16 9.17 3.13
C MET A 96 4.08 9.08 2.04
N ALA A 97 3.87 10.17 1.29
CA ALA A 97 2.94 10.17 0.17
C ALA A 97 3.34 9.17 -0.93
N TYR A 98 4.64 9.05 -1.23
CA TYR A 98 5.16 8.10 -2.21
C TYR A 98 4.93 6.64 -1.80
N ALA A 99 5.25 6.28 -0.56
CA ALA A 99 5.00 4.95 -0.03
C ALA A 99 3.52 4.56 -0.09
N ALA A 100 2.63 5.49 0.29
CA ALA A 100 1.18 5.26 0.24
C ALA A 100 0.62 5.11 -1.20
N GLY A 101 1.25 5.77 -2.18
CA GLY A 101 0.81 5.71 -3.58
C GLY A 101 1.03 4.36 -4.24
N PHE A 102 2.17 3.72 -4.00
CA PHE A 102 2.51 2.42 -4.61
C PHE A 102 1.63 1.28 -4.08
N ASP A 103 1.44 1.23 -2.76
CA ASP A 103 0.56 0.23 -2.12
C ASP A 103 -0.89 0.34 -2.62
N THR A 104 -1.33 1.54 -3.03
CA THR A 104 -2.67 1.75 -3.60
C THR A 104 -2.87 0.97 -4.90
N ALA A 105 -1.87 0.92 -5.80
CA ALA A 105 -2.00 0.21 -7.09
C ALA A 105 -2.09 -1.32 -6.91
N ILE A 106 -1.27 -1.88 -6.01
CA ILE A 106 -1.30 -3.30 -5.65
C ILE A 106 -2.65 -3.66 -5.01
N VAL A 107 -3.16 -2.81 -4.11
CA VAL A 107 -4.46 -3.00 -3.47
C VAL A 107 -5.59 -3.00 -4.50
N LEU A 108 -5.59 -2.07 -5.45
CA LEU A 108 -6.59 -2.02 -6.52
C LEU A 108 -6.53 -3.27 -7.41
N GLU A 109 -5.33 -3.70 -7.82
CA GLU A 109 -5.19 -4.90 -8.64
C GLU A 109 -5.58 -6.17 -7.88
N THR A 110 -5.28 -6.26 -6.59
CA THR A 110 -5.72 -7.38 -5.75
C THR A 110 -7.24 -7.46 -5.67
N LEU A 111 -7.92 -6.31 -5.46
CA LEU A 111 -9.39 -6.23 -5.43
C LEU A 111 -10.02 -6.62 -6.78
N ARG A 112 -9.36 -6.28 -7.89
CA ARG A 112 -9.82 -6.58 -9.26
C ARG A 112 -9.63 -8.06 -9.60
N TRP A 113 -8.41 -8.56 -9.46
CA TRP A 113 -8.00 -9.86 -9.99
C TRP A 113 -8.64 -11.02 -9.23
N MET A 114 -8.73 -10.90 -7.91
CA MET A 114 -9.20 -11.97 -7.04
C MET A 114 -10.24 -11.45 -6.04
N PRO A 115 -11.46 -11.09 -6.51
CA PRO A 115 -12.49 -10.51 -5.65
C PRO A 115 -12.99 -11.51 -4.61
N ALA A 116 -13.20 -11.03 -3.38
CA ALA A 116 -13.64 -11.87 -2.26
C ALA A 116 -15.02 -12.53 -2.48
N LEU A 117 -15.90 -11.91 -3.28
CA LEU A 117 -17.22 -12.43 -3.66
C LEU A 117 -17.37 -12.41 -5.19
N PRO A 118 -16.81 -13.40 -5.92
CA PRO A 118 -16.85 -13.44 -7.39
C PRO A 118 -18.26 -13.36 -7.98
N MET A 119 -19.27 -13.90 -7.28
CA MET A 119 -20.68 -13.88 -7.67
C MET A 119 -21.52 -12.86 -6.87
N GLY A 120 -20.88 -12.03 -6.05
CA GLY A 120 -21.57 -11.08 -5.17
C GLY A 120 -22.63 -11.74 -4.26
N ASN A 121 -23.57 -10.92 -3.78
CA ASN A 121 -24.70 -11.38 -2.98
C ASN A 121 -25.95 -11.51 -3.86
N GLY A 122 -26.77 -12.52 -3.62
CA GLY A 122 -28.08 -12.63 -4.26
C GLY A 122 -29.01 -11.48 -3.84
N HIS A 123 -29.65 -10.87 -4.83
CA HIS A 123 -30.69 -9.85 -4.66
C HIS A 123 -32.05 -10.43 -5.00
N ARG A 124 -33.08 -10.04 -4.26
CA ARG A 124 -34.47 -10.45 -4.51
C ARG A 124 -35.25 -9.29 -5.10
N VAL A 125 -35.93 -9.54 -6.21
CA VAL A 125 -36.77 -8.56 -6.89
C VAL A 125 -38.09 -8.41 -6.11
N LEU A 126 -38.45 -7.20 -5.71
CA LEU A 126 -39.60 -6.95 -4.82
C LEU A 126 -40.92 -6.67 -5.54
N VAL A 127 -40.83 -6.27 -6.81
CA VAL A 127 -41.93 -6.01 -7.73
C VAL A 127 -41.45 -6.38 -9.13
N ASP A 128 -42.37 -6.74 -10.03
CA ASP A 128 -42.04 -7.00 -11.43
C ASP A 128 -41.21 -5.85 -12.02
N ASP A 129 -40.18 -6.21 -12.77
CA ASP A 129 -39.21 -5.28 -13.36
C ASP A 129 -38.95 -5.62 -14.83
N GLU A 130 -38.34 -4.69 -15.57
CA GLU A 130 -37.90 -4.89 -16.94
C GLU A 130 -36.47 -4.39 -17.11
N TYR A 131 -35.59 -5.24 -17.63
CA TYR A 131 -34.21 -4.87 -17.94
C TYR A 131 -33.88 -5.25 -19.37
N LYS A 132 -33.52 -4.26 -20.20
CA LYS A 132 -33.15 -4.46 -21.62
C LYS A 132 -34.21 -5.26 -22.42
N GLY A 133 -35.50 -5.01 -22.17
CA GLY A 133 -36.59 -5.73 -22.82
C GLY A 133 -36.91 -7.11 -22.23
N TYR A 134 -36.18 -7.55 -21.20
CA TYR A 134 -36.46 -8.79 -20.48
C TYR A 134 -37.33 -8.49 -19.27
N HIS A 135 -38.49 -9.13 -19.20
CA HIS A 135 -39.32 -9.12 -18.00
C HIS A 135 -38.67 -9.95 -16.89
N ILE A 136 -38.55 -9.35 -15.71
CA ILE A 136 -38.03 -9.98 -14.49
C ILE A 136 -39.17 -10.04 -13.49
N PRO A 137 -39.75 -11.23 -13.24
CA PRO A 137 -40.84 -11.37 -12.28
C PRO A 137 -40.43 -10.98 -10.86
N LYS A 138 -41.38 -10.47 -10.09
CA LYS A 138 -41.27 -10.37 -8.63
C LYS A 138 -40.81 -11.71 -8.05
N GLU A 139 -40.01 -11.63 -6.98
CA GLU A 139 -39.37 -12.77 -6.31
C GLU A 139 -38.21 -13.44 -7.03
N SER A 140 -37.86 -12.99 -8.24
CA SER A 140 -36.65 -13.47 -8.93
C SER A 140 -35.39 -13.21 -8.11
N LEU A 141 -34.48 -14.18 -8.11
CA LEU A 141 -33.12 -14.05 -7.57
C LEU A 141 -32.19 -13.52 -8.66
N ILE A 142 -31.52 -12.41 -8.38
CA ILE A 142 -30.53 -11.79 -9.25
C ILE A 142 -29.16 -11.90 -8.58
N ILE A 143 -28.22 -12.56 -9.25
CA ILE A 143 -26.85 -12.73 -8.76
C ILE A 143 -25.91 -11.94 -9.68
N PRO A 144 -25.23 -10.89 -9.17
CA PRO A 144 -24.30 -10.11 -9.98
C PRO A 144 -23.00 -10.89 -10.22
N ASN A 145 -22.59 -11.06 -11.47
CA ASN A 145 -21.31 -11.67 -11.79
C ASN A 145 -20.16 -10.65 -11.66
N ILE A 146 -19.73 -10.39 -10.41
CA ILE A 146 -18.66 -9.45 -10.07
C ILE A 146 -17.35 -9.82 -10.77
N TRP A 147 -17.00 -11.11 -10.83
CA TRP A 147 -15.78 -11.59 -11.48
C TRP A 147 -15.76 -11.20 -12.96
N ALA A 148 -16.84 -11.48 -13.69
CA ALA A 148 -16.92 -11.13 -15.12
C ALA A 148 -16.85 -9.61 -15.35
N MET A 149 -17.43 -8.80 -14.45
CA MET A 149 -17.32 -7.34 -14.53
C MET A 149 -15.88 -6.85 -14.28
N LEU A 150 -15.14 -7.48 -13.38
CA LEU A 150 -13.73 -7.16 -13.07
C LEU A 150 -12.73 -7.78 -14.06
N HIS A 151 -13.20 -8.67 -14.94
CA HIS A 151 -12.42 -9.30 -16.01
C HIS A 151 -12.90 -8.89 -17.42
N ASP A 152 -13.74 -7.84 -17.53
CA ASP A 152 -14.10 -7.30 -18.83
C ASP A 152 -12.86 -6.65 -19.46
N SER A 153 -12.35 -7.25 -20.53
CA SER A 153 -11.20 -6.77 -21.30
C SER A 153 -11.33 -5.32 -21.80
N LYS A 154 -12.55 -4.77 -21.87
CA LYS A 154 -12.79 -3.35 -22.21
C LYS A 154 -12.36 -2.41 -21.10
N ASP A 155 -12.62 -2.80 -19.85
CA ASP A 155 -12.26 -2.02 -18.66
C ASP A 155 -10.84 -2.37 -18.21
N TYR A 156 -10.42 -3.63 -18.40
CA TYR A 156 -9.16 -4.19 -17.92
C TYR A 156 -8.45 -5.02 -19.01
N PRO A 157 -7.59 -4.41 -19.86
CA PRO A 157 -6.82 -5.14 -20.86
C PRO A 157 -5.92 -6.21 -20.24
N PHE A 158 -5.86 -7.40 -20.83
CA PHE A 158 -5.19 -8.59 -20.25
C PHE A 158 -5.66 -8.84 -18.80
N PRO A 159 -6.96 -9.16 -18.60
CA PRO A 159 -7.57 -9.21 -17.28
C PRO A 159 -7.08 -10.38 -16.42
N GLU A 160 -6.56 -11.44 -17.05
CA GLU A 160 -6.00 -12.60 -16.36
C GLU A 160 -4.63 -12.31 -15.74
N ASP A 161 -3.91 -11.29 -16.24
CA ASP A 161 -2.61 -10.92 -15.71
C ASP A 161 -2.78 -10.03 -14.47
N PHE A 162 -2.11 -10.42 -13.39
CA PHE A 162 -1.90 -9.54 -12.24
C PHE A 162 -0.88 -8.46 -12.62
N ASN A 163 -1.36 -7.25 -12.87
CA ASN A 163 -0.55 -6.12 -13.29
C ASN A 163 -0.97 -4.83 -12.57
N PRO A 164 -0.33 -4.49 -11.43
CA PRO A 164 -0.59 -3.23 -10.71
C PRO A 164 -0.28 -1.97 -11.53
N ASP A 165 0.66 -2.04 -12.48
CA ASP A 165 1.08 -0.89 -13.28
C ASP A 165 -0.06 -0.33 -14.13
N ARG A 166 -1.12 -1.11 -14.40
CA ARG A 166 -2.31 -0.60 -15.08
C ARG A 166 -2.93 0.61 -14.36
N PHE A 167 -2.81 0.64 -13.04
CA PHE A 167 -3.31 1.73 -12.20
C PHE A 167 -2.31 2.87 -12.02
N ILE A 168 -1.12 2.81 -12.63
CA ILE A 168 -0.11 3.86 -12.55
C ILE A 168 0.19 4.39 -13.96
N ALA A 169 0.07 5.70 -14.15
CA ALA A 169 0.48 6.41 -15.35
C ALA A 169 1.23 7.67 -14.94
N ASP A 170 2.45 7.87 -15.44
CA ASP A 170 3.30 9.03 -15.15
C ASP A 170 3.49 9.28 -13.64
N GLY A 171 3.69 8.20 -12.88
CA GLY A 171 3.85 8.25 -11.42
C GLY A 171 2.58 8.62 -10.65
N ARG A 172 1.41 8.61 -11.29
CA ARG A 172 0.10 8.94 -10.70
C ARG A 172 -0.89 7.81 -10.89
N LEU A 173 -1.95 7.84 -10.10
CA LEU A 173 -3.08 6.93 -10.31
C LEU A 173 -3.69 7.18 -11.70
N ASN A 174 -3.76 6.12 -12.49
CA ASN A 174 -4.32 6.16 -13.84
C ASN A 174 -5.85 6.24 -13.77
N SER A 175 -6.38 7.45 -13.96
CA SER A 175 -7.83 7.70 -13.94
C SER A 175 -8.59 7.11 -15.15
N LYS A 176 -7.89 6.60 -16.16
CA LYS A 176 -8.50 5.95 -17.32
C LYS A 176 -8.88 4.49 -17.04
N VAL A 177 -8.23 3.85 -16.07
CA VAL A 177 -8.61 2.50 -15.64
C VAL A 177 -9.72 2.61 -14.62
N ARG A 178 -10.79 1.85 -14.84
CA ARG A 178 -11.95 1.84 -13.96
C ARG A 178 -11.53 1.39 -12.56
N ASP A 179 -11.88 2.19 -11.54
CA ASP A 179 -11.64 1.84 -10.14
C ASP A 179 -12.40 0.53 -9.79
N PRO A 180 -11.68 -0.57 -9.50
CA PRO A 180 -12.30 -1.86 -9.21
C PRO A 180 -13.13 -1.84 -7.92
N SER A 181 -12.88 -0.90 -6.99
CA SER A 181 -13.67 -0.77 -5.76
C SER A 181 -15.12 -0.35 -6.02
N THR A 182 -15.42 0.19 -7.21
CA THR A 182 -16.79 0.48 -7.66
C THR A 182 -17.61 -0.78 -7.98
N ILE A 183 -16.95 -1.93 -8.13
CA ILE A 183 -17.57 -3.23 -8.43
C ILE A 183 -17.32 -4.24 -7.30
N ALA A 184 -16.07 -4.35 -6.82
CA ALA A 184 -15.64 -5.36 -5.85
C ALA A 184 -16.41 -5.30 -4.51
N PHE A 185 -16.90 -4.12 -4.14
CA PHE A 185 -17.72 -3.90 -2.94
C PHE A 185 -19.23 -3.89 -3.21
N GLY A 186 -19.65 -4.27 -4.42
CA GLY A 186 -21.02 -4.15 -4.89
C GLY A 186 -21.40 -2.70 -5.21
N PHE A 187 -22.67 -2.48 -5.55
CA PHE A 187 -23.16 -1.22 -6.08
C PHE A 187 -24.62 -0.96 -5.67
N GLY A 188 -25.06 0.29 -5.83
CA GLY A 188 -26.42 0.72 -5.49
C GLY A 188 -26.71 0.73 -3.99
N ARG A 189 -27.99 0.53 -3.62
CA ARG A 189 -28.50 0.66 -2.24
C ARG A 189 -27.94 -0.36 -1.24
N ARG A 190 -27.28 -1.42 -1.71
CA ARG A 190 -26.72 -2.51 -0.89
C ARG A 190 -25.20 -2.64 -1.06
N ILE A 191 -24.55 -1.56 -1.47
CA ILE A 191 -23.10 -1.46 -1.48
C ILE A 191 -22.53 -1.79 -0.10
N CYS A 192 -21.38 -2.46 -0.06
CA CYS A 192 -20.74 -2.89 1.17
C CYS A 192 -20.57 -1.71 2.14
N PRO A 193 -21.16 -1.79 3.35
CA PRO A 193 -21.00 -0.75 4.36
C PRO A 193 -19.55 -0.73 4.90
N GLY A 194 -18.86 -1.87 4.88
CA GLY A 194 -17.49 -2.02 5.37
C GLY A 194 -16.38 -1.63 4.39
N ARG A 195 -16.71 -1.12 3.19
CA ARG A 195 -15.70 -0.86 2.13
C ARG A 195 -14.57 0.07 2.55
N ALA A 196 -14.86 1.10 3.34
CA ALA A 196 -13.84 2.05 3.80
C ALA A 196 -12.87 1.35 4.76
N PHE A 197 -13.41 0.70 5.79
CA PHE A 197 -12.65 -0.11 6.73
C PHE A 197 -11.81 -1.19 6.03
N ALA A 198 -12.39 -1.89 5.05
CA ALA A 198 -11.70 -2.94 4.30
C ALA A 198 -10.53 -2.38 3.46
N LYS A 199 -10.72 -1.24 2.79
CA LYS A 199 -9.64 -0.59 2.02
C LYS A 199 -8.49 -0.16 2.93
N ASP A 200 -8.81 0.50 4.05
CA ASP A 200 -7.80 0.99 4.98
C ASP A 200 -7.06 -0.18 5.66
N THR A 201 -7.80 -1.23 6.04
CA THR A 201 -7.22 -2.44 6.64
C THR A 201 -6.32 -3.18 5.66
N LEU A 202 -6.75 -3.33 4.40
CA LEU A 202 -5.96 -4.00 3.37
C LEU A 202 -4.66 -3.23 3.09
N PHE A 203 -4.75 -1.91 2.96
CA PHE A 203 -3.58 -1.04 2.83
C PHE A 203 -2.62 -1.21 4.01
N ILE A 204 -3.11 -1.06 5.25
CA ILE A 204 -2.23 -1.11 6.43
C ILE A 204 -1.62 -2.49 6.61
N THR A 205 -2.36 -3.55 6.27
CA THR A 205 -1.88 -4.94 6.36
C THR A 205 -0.76 -5.18 5.37
N VAL A 206 -0.94 -4.78 4.10
CA VAL A 206 0.08 -4.92 3.06
C VAL A 206 1.31 -4.09 3.41
N ALA A 207 1.13 -2.79 3.70
CA ALA A 207 2.22 -1.88 4.02
C ALA A 207 3.02 -2.34 5.24
N SER A 208 2.34 -2.71 6.34
CA SER A 208 3.03 -3.16 7.55
C SER A 208 3.75 -4.49 7.35
N THR A 209 3.12 -5.47 6.70
CA THR A 209 3.72 -6.78 6.44
C THR A 209 4.95 -6.63 5.54
N LEU A 210 4.78 -5.96 4.40
CA LEU A 210 5.87 -5.72 3.45
C LEU A 210 6.93 -4.77 3.99
N SER A 211 6.70 -4.05 5.08
CA SER A 211 7.74 -3.22 5.72
C SER A 211 8.73 -4.03 6.57
N VAL A 212 8.32 -5.20 7.09
CA VAL A 212 9.13 -6.00 8.04
C VAL A 212 9.49 -7.40 7.57
N PHE A 213 8.76 -7.96 6.60
CA PHE A 213 9.01 -9.30 6.10
C PHE A 213 9.52 -9.27 4.66
N ASP A 214 10.44 -10.20 4.36
CA ASP A 214 10.62 -10.70 3.00
C ASP A 214 9.73 -11.94 2.86
N ILE A 215 8.86 -11.90 1.85
CA ILE A 215 7.96 -13.00 1.50
C ILE A 215 8.51 -13.62 0.23
N LEU A 216 9.03 -14.84 0.34
CA LEU A 216 9.71 -15.55 -0.73
C LEU A 216 8.97 -16.85 -1.07
N PRO A 217 9.09 -17.36 -2.31
CA PRO A 217 8.64 -18.71 -2.61
C PRO A 217 9.33 -19.72 -1.69
N ALA A 218 8.63 -20.79 -1.33
CA ALA A 218 9.27 -21.94 -0.69
C ALA A 218 10.34 -22.53 -1.62
N LEU A 219 11.37 -23.14 -1.02
CA LEU A 219 12.35 -23.92 -1.77
C LEU A 219 11.95 -25.40 -1.73
N ASP A 220 12.15 -26.10 -2.82
CA ASP A 220 11.99 -27.55 -2.89
C ASP A 220 13.20 -28.30 -2.29
N GLY A 221 13.19 -29.64 -2.37
CA GLY A 221 14.27 -30.47 -1.84
C GLY A 221 15.61 -30.30 -2.55
N GLU A 222 15.64 -29.63 -3.71
CA GLU A 222 16.83 -29.36 -4.52
C GLU A 222 17.32 -27.91 -4.35
N GLY A 223 16.58 -27.09 -3.60
CA GLY A 223 16.90 -25.69 -3.32
C GLY A 223 16.35 -24.70 -4.35
N GLU A 224 15.50 -25.16 -5.28
CA GLU A 224 14.86 -24.34 -6.29
C GLU A 224 13.52 -23.77 -5.81
N SER A 225 13.10 -22.64 -6.38
CA SER A 225 11.84 -22.00 -5.97
C SER A 225 10.62 -22.81 -6.43
N CYS A 226 9.76 -23.17 -5.49
CA CYS A 226 8.47 -23.79 -5.77
C CYS A 226 7.64 -22.87 -6.69
N PRO A 227 6.97 -23.43 -7.72
CA PRO A 227 6.14 -22.63 -8.61
C PRO A 227 4.95 -22.04 -7.84
N LEU A 228 4.81 -20.71 -7.89
CA LEU A 228 3.67 -20.01 -7.33
C LEU A 228 2.46 -20.19 -8.26
N ARG A 229 1.33 -20.62 -7.71
CA ARG A 229 0.07 -20.71 -8.43
C ARG A 229 -0.94 -19.75 -7.82
N ALA A 230 -1.57 -18.96 -8.66
CA ALA A 230 -2.66 -18.08 -8.27
C ALA A 230 -3.98 -18.81 -8.45
N GLU A 231 -4.31 -19.66 -7.48
CA GLU A 231 -5.55 -20.42 -7.46
C GLU A 231 -6.45 -19.89 -6.33
N GLN A 232 -7.76 -20.04 -6.52
CA GLN A 232 -8.78 -19.58 -5.57
C GLN A 232 -9.72 -20.71 -5.18
N THR A 233 -10.18 -20.70 -3.94
CA THR A 233 -11.18 -21.66 -3.46
C THR A 233 -12.54 -21.45 -4.15
N SER A 234 -13.23 -22.54 -4.48
CA SER A 234 -14.54 -22.51 -5.13
C SER A 234 -15.70 -22.38 -4.12
N SER A 235 -15.67 -21.35 -3.27
CA SER A 235 -16.66 -21.09 -2.22
C SER A 235 -17.37 -19.75 -2.37
N PHE A 236 -18.45 -19.53 -1.61
CA PHE A 236 -19.22 -18.27 -1.65
C PHE A 236 -18.33 -17.05 -1.38
N ILE A 237 -17.50 -17.14 -0.33
CA ILE A 237 -16.34 -16.26 -0.15
C ILE A 237 -15.14 -16.97 -0.76
N SER A 238 -14.45 -16.30 -1.67
CA SER A 238 -13.24 -16.81 -2.31
C SER A 238 -12.00 -16.46 -1.48
N TYR A 239 -11.13 -17.44 -1.28
CA TYR A 239 -9.82 -17.28 -0.66
C TYR A 239 -8.75 -17.71 -1.66
N PRO A 240 -7.56 -17.08 -1.65
CA PRO A 240 -6.42 -17.66 -2.34
C PRO A 240 -6.11 -19.03 -1.73
N GLU A 241 -5.77 -20.00 -2.57
CA GLU A 241 -5.26 -21.28 -2.07
C GLU A 241 -3.92 -21.09 -1.35
N SER A 242 -3.59 -22.03 -0.45
CA SER A 242 -2.35 -21.96 0.32
C SER A 242 -1.14 -22.09 -0.61
N VAL A 243 -0.33 -21.05 -0.67
CA VAL A 243 0.92 -21.05 -1.44
C VAL A 243 2.09 -21.29 -0.50
N PRO A 244 2.93 -22.33 -0.73
CA PRO A 244 4.14 -22.53 0.04
C PRO A 244 5.05 -21.31 -0.05
N CYS A 245 5.28 -20.64 1.08
CA CYS A 245 6.12 -19.47 1.16
C CYS A 245 7.03 -19.49 2.39
N VAL A 246 8.17 -18.81 2.28
CA VAL A 246 9.04 -18.48 3.40
C VAL A 246 8.80 -17.02 3.74
N VAL A 247 8.25 -16.79 4.93
CA VAL A 247 8.14 -15.45 5.49
C VAL A 247 9.24 -15.31 6.52
N LYS A 248 10.21 -14.42 6.26
CA LYS A 248 11.31 -14.15 7.18
C LYS A 248 11.43 -12.66 7.44
N PRO A 249 11.83 -12.24 8.64
CA PRO A 249 12.14 -10.85 8.87
C PRO A 249 13.21 -10.37 7.90
N ARG A 250 12.98 -9.23 7.26
CA ARG A 250 13.91 -8.72 6.24
C ARG A 250 15.24 -8.20 6.79
N SER A 251 15.29 -7.98 8.10
CA SER A 251 16.48 -7.53 8.79
C SER A 251 16.40 -7.90 10.26
N THR A 252 17.55 -7.93 10.93
CA THR A 252 17.62 -8.07 12.39
C THR A 252 16.79 -7.00 13.10
N SER A 253 16.68 -5.78 12.55
CA SER A 253 15.80 -4.74 13.09
C SER A 253 14.33 -5.10 12.98
N ALA A 254 13.92 -5.71 11.87
CA ALA A 254 12.54 -6.11 11.64
C ALA A 254 12.14 -7.30 12.53
N GLU A 255 13.03 -8.28 12.69
CA GLU A 255 12.84 -9.41 13.62
C GLU A 255 12.64 -8.91 15.06
N GLN A 256 13.50 -7.98 15.45
CA GLN A 256 13.45 -7.28 16.71
C GLN A 256 12.18 -6.44 16.92
N LEU A 257 11.61 -5.90 15.83
CA LEU A 257 10.30 -5.25 15.74
C LEU A 257 9.16 -6.24 15.85
N ILE A 258 9.25 -7.44 15.31
CA ILE A 258 8.18 -8.42 15.47
C ILE A 258 8.09 -8.90 16.92
N HIS A 259 9.24 -9.24 17.53
CA HIS A 259 9.26 -9.85 18.86
C HIS A 259 8.82 -8.96 20.01
N THR A 260 8.96 -7.64 19.91
CA THR A 260 8.50 -6.75 20.99
C THR A 260 7.04 -6.30 20.81
N SER A 261 6.34 -6.72 19.73
CA SER A 261 4.97 -6.27 19.35
C SER A 261 3.86 -7.17 19.84
N ALA A 262 4.22 -8.41 20.11
CA ALA A 262 3.36 -9.37 20.79
C ALA A 262 3.36 -9.07 22.29
#